data_AF-A0A248KKI5-F1
#
_entry.id   AF-A0A248KKI5-F1
#
_cell.length_a   1.000
_cell.length_b   1.000
_cell.length_c   1.000
_cell.angle_alpha   90.00
_cell.angle_beta   90.00
_cell.angle_gamma   90.00
#
_symmetry.space_group_name_H-M   'P 1'
#
loop_
_entity.id
_entity.type
_entity.pdbx_description
1 polymer ?
#
loop_
_entity_poly.entity_id
_entity_poly.type
_entity_poly.pdbx_seq_one_letter_code
_entity_poly.pdbx_strand_id
1 'polypeptide(L)'
;METSLAADEQEQQHRATLSADRFFFMSPFRSFTTSGCFQRFTCPQKGRCADSAFQQGLASAFAAAKAAGIANPVMVGAIPFDTRQPSALFIPERCESFSRTAKQHSSRYHASREPMRVTARQEIPQHPFSSIWLPARRR
;
A
#
# COMPACT_ATOMS: atom_id res chain seq x y z
N MET A 1 44.67 9.87 -15.05
CA MET A 1 43.28 9.85 -15.53
C MET A 1 42.46 9.10 -14.50
N GLU A 2 41.70 9.86 -13.72
CA GLU A 2 40.87 9.41 -12.62
C GLU A 2 39.47 9.07 -13.17
N THR A 3 39.06 7.80 -13.14
CA THR A 3 37.65 7.39 -13.34
C THR A 3 37.47 5.96 -12.83
N SER A 4 37.60 5.72 -11.52
CA SER A 4 37.34 4.38 -10.95
C SER A 4 36.67 4.43 -9.57
N LEU A 5 35.70 5.33 -9.39
CA LEU A 5 34.86 5.40 -8.18
C LEU A 5 33.35 5.37 -8.48
N ALA A 6 32.95 5.46 -9.75
CA ALA A 6 31.52 5.53 -10.13
C ALA A 6 30.87 4.15 -10.36
N ALA A 7 31.64 3.06 -10.38
CA ALA A 7 31.10 1.71 -10.55
C ALA A 7 30.57 1.13 -9.23
N ASP A 8 31.23 1.40 -8.10
CA ASP A 8 30.82 0.87 -6.79
C ASP A 8 29.56 1.55 -6.24
N GLU A 9 29.29 2.81 -6.59
CA GLU A 9 28.08 3.52 -6.17
C GLU A 9 26.82 3.05 -6.92
N GLN A 10 26.99 2.50 -8.12
CA GLN A 10 25.86 2.01 -8.92
C GLN A 10 25.39 0.61 -8.52
N GLU A 11 26.26 -0.24 -7.97
CA GLU A 11 25.85 -1.55 -7.46
C GLU A 11 25.09 -1.47 -6.13
N GLN A 12 25.38 -0.51 -5.24
CA GLN A 12 24.62 -0.34 -4.00
C GLN A 12 23.18 0.18 -4.23
N GLN A 13 22.91 0.82 -5.37
CA GLN A 13 21.63 1.48 -5.66
C GLN A 13 20.73 0.68 -6.62
N HIS A 14 21.20 -0.47 -7.09
CA HIS A 14 20.35 -1.42 -7.80
C HIS A 14 19.49 -2.19 -6.80
N ARG A 15 18.19 -1.88 -6.80
CA ARG A 15 17.14 -2.84 -6.44
C ARG A 15 17.05 -3.19 -4.94
N ALA A 16 16.66 -2.21 -4.13
CA ALA A 16 15.82 -2.52 -2.97
C ALA A 16 14.43 -2.96 -3.47
N THR A 17 14.34 -4.13 -4.10
CA THR A 17 13.08 -4.91 -4.07
C THR A 17 12.74 -4.92 -2.60
N LEU A 18 11.59 -4.38 -2.19
CA LEU A 18 11.13 -4.58 -0.82
C LEU A 18 11.24 -6.10 -0.58
N SER A 19 12.12 -6.52 0.33
CA SER A 19 12.12 -7.93 0.74
C SER A 19 10.69 -8.24 1.21
N ALA A 20 10.29 -9.51 1.22
CA ALA A 20 8.95 -9.89 1.68
C ALA A 20 8.62 -9.39 3.10
N ASP A 21 9.63 -8.93 3.85
CA ASP A 21 9.55 -8.39 5.20
C ASP A 21 9.63 -6.85 5.25
N ARG A 22 9.40 -6.17 4.12
CA ARG A 22 9.26 -4.71 4.04
C ARG A 22 7.97 -4.35 3.32
N PHE A 23 7.26 -3.36 3.85
CA PHE A 23 6.07 -2.79 3.24
C PHE A 23 6.26 -1.29 3.04
N PHE A 24 5.69 -0.75 1.95
CA PHE A 24 5.68 0.67 1.65
C PHE A 24 4.24 1.10 1.40
N PHE A 25 3.80 2.13 2.13
CA PHE A 25 2.49 2.73 1.94
C PHE A 25 2.63 4.24 1.87
N MET A 26 2.02 4.86 0.87
CA MET A 26 2.06 6.30 0.67
C MET A 26 0.68 6.82 0.34
N SER A 27 0.07 7.52 1.28
CA SER A 27 -1.24 8.15 1.12
C SER A 27 -1.22 9.59 1.66
N PRO A 28 -2.19 10.44 1.29
CA PRO A 28 -2.35 11.77 1.87
C PRO A 28 -2.54 11.73 3.39
N PHE A 29 -3.15 10.66 3.93
CA PHE A 29 -3.40 10.53 5.36
C PHE A 29 -2.17 10.06 6.13
N ARG A 30 -1.58 8.94 5.71
CA ARG A 30 -0.38 8.35 6.34
C ARG A 30 0.56 7.79 5.29
N SER A 31 1.85 8.02 5.50
CA SER A 31 2.93 7.52 4.65
C SER A 31 4.02 6.94 5.52
N PHE A 32 4.34 5.66 5.31
CA PHE A 32 5.31 4.94 6.15
C PHE A 32 5.91 3.73 5.42
N THR A 33 7.07 3.32 5.89
CA THR A 33 7.70 2.05 5.55
C THR A 33 7.74 1.13 6.76
N THR A 34 7.83 -0.17 6.51
CA THR A 34 8.00 -1.18 7.56
C THR A 34 9.27 -1.99 7.34
N SER A 35 9.76 -2.59 8.42
CA SER A 35 10.86 -3.55 8.39
C SER A 35 10.63 -4.68 9.39
N GLY A 36 11.11 -5.86 9.04
CA GLY A 36 10.94 -7.08 9.81
C GLY A 36 9.56 -7.70 9.64
N CYS A 37 9.42 -8.94 10.10
CA CYS A 37 8.17 -9.68 10.09
C CYS A 37 8.01 -10.39 11.44
N PHE A 38 7.26 -9.77 12.35
CA PHE A 38 6.98 -10.37 13.66
C PHE A 38 6.05 -11.58 13.52
N GLN A 39 4.97 -11.44 12.74
CA GLN A 39 3.99 -12.51 12.56
C GLN A 39 3.27 -12.37 11.23
N ARG A 40 3.21 -13.47 10.46
CA ARG A 40 2.36 -13.57 9.26
C ARG A 40 0.94 -13.94 9.64
N PHE A 41 -0.02 -13.40 8.90
CA PHE A 41 -1.44 -13.58 9.11
C PHE A 41 -2.14 -13.94 7.80
N THR A 42 -2.51 -15.21 7.66
CA THR A 42 -3.06 -15.78 6.42
C THR A 42 -4.56 -16.05 6.47
N CYS A 43 -5.23 -15.68 7.58
CA CYS A 43 -6.64 -15.95 7.77
C CYS A 43 -7.48 -15.30 6.64
N PRO A 44 -8.37 -16.05 5.97
CA PRO A 44 -9.31 -15.49 5.00
C PRO A 44 -10.29 -14.50 5.63
N GLN A 45 -10.57 -13.38 4.96
CA GLN A 45 -11.52 -12.38 5.42
C GLN A 45 -12.97 -12.71 5.01
N LYS A 46 -13.51 -13.83 5.48
CA LYS A 46 -14.86 -14.26 5.10
C LYS A 46 -15.93 -13.43 5.83
N GLY A 47 -16.55 -12.49 5.11
CA GLY A 47 -17.65 -11.68 5.62
C GLY A 47 -17.20 -10.52 6.53
N ARG A 48 -18.15 -9.84 7.17
CA ARG A 48 -17.92 -8.60 7.95
C ARG A 48 -18.30 -8.73 9.43
N CYS A 49 -18.54 -9.94 9.92
CA CYS A 49 -18.94 -10.17 11.31
C CYS A 49 -17.79 -9.86 12.29
N ALA A 50 -18.09 -9.12 13.35
CA ALA A 50 -17.14 -8.79 14.41
C ALA A 50 -16.60 -10.05 15.11
N ASP A 51 -17.43 -11.10 15.21
CA ASP A 51 -17.05 -12.37 15.85
C ASP A 51 -16.47 -13.39 14.85
N SER A 52 -16.08 -12.94 13.65
CA SER A 52 -15.44 -13.81 12.67
C SER A 52 -14.05 -14.28 13.14
N ALA A 53 -13.65 -15.47 12.70
CA ALA A 53 -12.31 -16.01 12.95
C ALA A 53 -11.19 -15.05 12.49
N PHE A 54 -11.44 -14.24 11.45
CA PHE A 54 -10.53 -13.20 11.01
C PHE A 54 -10.33 -12.12 12.08
N GLN A 55 -11.40 -11.58 12.67
CA GLN A 55 -11.32 -10.54 13.69
C GLN A 55 -10.74 -11.05 15.00
N GLN A 56 -11.12 -12.27 15.41
CA GLN A 56 -10.53 -12.92 16.60
C GLN A 56 -9.04 -13.17 16.41
N GLY A 57 -8.63 -13.67 15.23
CA GLY A 57 -7.23 -13.87 14.90
C GLY A 57 -6.43 -12.56 14.83
N LEU A 58 -7.04 -11.49 14.29
CA LEU A 58 -6.45 -10.16 14.24
C LEU A 58 -6.23 -9.58 15.65
N ALA A 59 -7.22 -9.68 16.53
CA ALA A 59 -7.13 -9.25 17.92
C ALA A 59 -6.05 -10.03 18.69
N SER A 60 -5.99 -11.35 18.49
CA SER A 60 -4.97 -12.22 19.09
C SER A 60 -3.57 -11.85 18.61
N ALA A 61 -3.37 -11.64 17.31
CA ALA A 61 -2.08 -11.24 16.75
C ALA A 61 -1.61 -9.88 17.30
N PHE A 62 -2.52 -8.91 17.46
CA PHE A 62 -2.18 -7.63 18.08
C PHE A 62 -1.84 -7.76 19.58
N ALA A 63 -2.55 -8.62 20.31
CA ALA A 63 -2.23 -8.88 21.72
C ALA A 63 -0.85 -9.52 21.86
N ALA A 64 -0.52 -10.49 21.00
CA ALA A 64 0.79 -11.14 20.97
C ALA A 64 1.92 -10.14 20.65
N ALA A 65 1.73 -9.27 19.65
CA ALA A 65 2.70 -8.24 19.30
C ALA A 65 2.95 -7.25 20.45
N LYS A 66 1.90 -6.80 21.13
CA LYS A 66 2.02 -5.92 22.31
C LYS A 66 2.75 -6.61 23.47
N ALA A 67 2.44 -7.88 23.73
CA ALA A 67 3.12 -8.68 24.75
C ALA A 67 4.61 -8.87 24.44
N ALA A 68 4.98 -8.93 23.16
CA ALA A 68 6.37 -8.99 22.69
C ALA A 68 7.10 -7.63 22.70
N GLY A 69 6.46 -6.54 23.15
CA GLY A 69 7.07 -5.21 23.27
C GLY A 69 6.86 -4.30 22.05
N ILE A 70 6.05 -4.68 21.06
CA ILE A 70 5.69 -3.80 19.94
C ILE A 70 4.60 -2.84 20.41
N ALA A 71 4.96 -1.59 20.72
CA ALA A 71 4.07 -0.63 21.36
C ALA A 71 2.81 -0.28 20.53
N ASN A 72 2.99 -0.06 19.22
CA ASN A 72 1.93 0.35 18.30
C ASN A 72 1.89 -0.60 17.09
N PRO A 73 1.43 -1.85 17.26
CA PRO A 73 1.47 -2.82 16.17
C PRO A 73 0.47 -2.42 15.08
N VAL A 74 0.87 -2.64 13.83
CA VAL A 74 0.03 -2.43 12.65
C VAL A 74 -0.03 -3.72 11.85
N MET A 75 -1.13 -3.96 11.15
CA MET A 75 -1.26 -5.06 10.20
C MET A 75 -1.18 -4.48 8.79
N VAL A 76 -0.28 -4.99 7.96
CA VAL A 76 -0.05 -4.52 6.59
C VAL A 76 -0.08 -5.68 5.60
N GLY A 77 -0.33 -5.38 4.32
CA GLY A 77 -0.33 -6.36 3.24
C GLY A 77 -1.58 -6.24 2.36
N ALA A 78 -2.03 -7.37 1.81
CA ALA A 78 -3.14 -7.41 0.86
C ALA A 78 -4.17 -8.48 1.21
N ILE A 79 -5.43 -8.20 0.88
CA ILE A 79 -6.55 -9.15 0.93
C ILE A 79 -6.94 -9.47 -0.52
N PRO A 80 -7.04 -10.76 -0.90
CA PRO A 80 -7.41 -11.13 -2.26
C PRO A 80 -8.86 -10.72 -2.58
N PHE A 81 -9.15 -10.54 -3.88
CA PHE A 81 -10.50 -10.23 -4.35
C PHE A 81 -11.53 -11.29 -3.92
N ASP A 82 -11.19 -12.57 -4.03
CA ASP A 82 -11.96 -13.65 -3.43
C ASP A 82 -11.55 -13.77 -1.95
N THR A 83 -12.38 -13.20 -1.06
CA THR A 83 -12.10 -13.11 0.37
C THR A 83 -12.15 -14.44 1.11
N ARG A 84 -12.48 -15.54 0.42
CA ARG A 84 -12.35 -16.91 0.93
C ARG A 84 -10.93 -17.43 0.80
N GLN A 85 -10.11 -16.82 -0.06
CA GLN A 85 -8.71 -17.17 -0.19
C GLN A 85 -7.87 -16.61 0.97
N PRO A 86 -6.72 -17.23 1.29
CA PRO A 86 -5.82 -16.74 2.32
C PRO A 86 -5.37 -15.30 2.08
N SER A 87 -5.34 -14.48 3.14
CA SER A 87 -4.81 -13.13 3.07
C SER A 87 -3.28 -13.14 3.04
N ALA A 88 -2.68 -12.09 2.49
CA ALA A 88 -1.22 -11.88 2.53
C ALA A 88 -0.92 -10.71 3.46
N LEU A 89 -1.15 -10.90 4.76
CA LEU A 89 -0.97 -9.88 5.79
C LEU A 89 0.15 -10.26 6.77
N PHE A 90 0.77 -9.27 7.40
CA PHE A 90 1.72 -9.48 8.48
C PHE A 90 1.81 -8.26 9.42
N ILE A 91 2.30 -8.52 10.64
CA ILE A 91 2.70 -7.48 11.59
C ILE A 91 4.22 -7.29 11.44
N PRO A 92 4.70 -6.08 11.10
CA PRO A 92 6.13 -5.78 11.06
C PRO A 92 6.68 -5.55 12.46
N GLU A 93 8.00 -5.64 12.60
CA GLU A 93 8.68 -5.31 13.86
C GLU A 93 8.79 -3.80 14.06
N ARG A 94 8.99 -3.05 12.98
CA ARG A 94 9.17 -1.59 13.01
C ARG A 94 8.40 -0.88 11.92
N CYS A 95 8.00 0.35 12.20
CA CYS A 95 7.33 1.25 11.27
C CYS A 95 7.97 2.64 11.33
N GLU A 96 8.32 3.19 10.16
CA GLU A 96 8.96 4.49 10.02
C GLU A 96 8.07 5.39 9.16
N SER A 97 7.58 6.49 9.75
CA SER A 97 6.78 7.46 9.01
C SER A 97 7.68 8.38 8.17
N PHE A 98 7.17 8.82 7.02
CA PHE A 98 7.88 9.78 6.18
C PHE A 98 6.92 10.81 5.58
N SER A 99 7.44 11.98 5.19
CA SER A 99 6.66 12.98 4.48
C SER A 99 6.45 12.59 3.02
N ARG A 100 5.18 12.50 2.60
CA ARG A 100 4.80 12.21 1.21
C ARG A 100 5.42 13.20 0.24
N THR A 101 5.28 14.50 0.50
CA THR A 101 5.79 15.55 -0.41
C THR A 101 7.30 15.46 -0.53
N ALA A 102 8.01 15.33 0.58
CA ALA A 102 9.47 15.16 0.57
C ALA A 102 9.90 13.90 -0.20
N LYS A 103 9.18 12.78 -0.04
CA LYS A 103 9.45 11.53 -0.77
C LYS A 103 9.17 11.65 -2.27
N GLN A 104 8.17 12.42 -2.65
CA GLN A 104 7.86 12.72 -4.05
C GLN A 104 8.91 13.64 -4.68
N HIS A 105 9.31 14.71 -3.99
CA HIS A 105 10.33 15.65 -4.47
C HIS A 105 11.71 14.99 -4.63
N SER A 106 12.07 14.07 -3.72
CA SER A 106 13.31 13.29 -3.81
C SER A 106 13.24 12.12 -4.80
N SER A 107 12.07 11.87 -5.41
CA SER A 107 11.96 10.81 -6.42
C SER A 107 12.72 11.20 -7.68
N ARG A 108 13.44 10.24 -8.29
CA ARG A 108 14.20 10.44 -9.54
C ARG A 108 13.35 10.96 -10.71
N TYR A 109 12.02 10.82 -10.61
CA TYR A 109 11.05 11.29 -11.60
C TYR A 109 10.56 12.72 -11.37
N HIS A 110 10.86 13.34 -10.23
CA HIS A 110 10.44 14.72 -9.94
C HIS A 110 11.24 15.75 -10.75
N ALA A 111 12.56 15.60 -10.81
CA ALA A 111 13.43 16.58 -11.47
C ALA A 111 13.51 16.43 -13.00
N SER A 112 13.00 15.33 -13.57
CA SER A 112 13.30 14.92 -14.95
C SER A 112 12.18 15.12 -15.96
N ARG A 113 11.04 15.71 -15.58
CA ARG A 113 9.94 15.97 -16.52
C ARG A 113 9.57 17.45 -16.49
N GLU A 114 9.84 18.13 -17.60
CA GLU A 114 9.05 19.29 -18.01
C GLU A 114 7.56 18.93 -17.83
N PRO A 115 6.74 19.77 -17.17
CA PRO A 115 5.34 19.48 -16.97
C PRO A 115 4.69 19.17 -18.32
N MET A 116 4.25 17.93 -18.50
CA MET A 116 3.57 17.53 -19.74
C MET A 116 2.33 18.39 -19.89
N ARG A 117 2.33 19.23 -20.94
CA ARG A 117 1.14 19.99 -21.32
C ARG A 117 0.14 19.01 -21.93
N VAL A 118 -1.00 18.82 -21.27
CA VAL A 118 -2.12 18.08 -21.87
C VAL A 118 -2.53 18.81 -23.15
N THR A 119 -2.31 18.19 -24.30
CA THR A 119 -2.65 18.77 -25.61
C THR A 119 -4.11 18.54 -26.00
N ALA A 120 -4.69 17.42 -25.55
CA ALA A 120 -6.09 17.07 -25.75
C ALA A 120 -6.56 16.09 -24.65
N ARG A 121 -7.87 16.08 -24.37
CA ARG A 121 -8.54 15.13 -23.48
C ARG A 121 -9.81 14.62 -24.18
N GLN A 122 -9.98 13.31 -24.28
CA GLN A 122 -11.14 12.67 -24.89
C GLN A 122 -11.65 11.56 -23.96
N GLU A 123 -12.95 11.53 -23.68
CA GLU A 123 -13.59 10.43 -22.92
C GLU A 123 -13.90 9.26 -23.87
N ILE A 124 -13.69 8.03 -23.38
CA ILE A 124 -13.95 6.79 -24.13
C ILE A 124 -14.77 5.85 -23.24
N PRO A 125 -16.02 5.51 -23.59
CA PRO A 125 -16.76 5.90 -24.80
C PRO A 125 -17.31 7.35 -24.77
N GLN A 126 -17.50 7.97 -25.93
CA GLN A 126 -18.07 9.31 -26.09
C GLN A 126 -19.62 9.38 -25.95
N HIS A 127 -20.27 8.34 -25.44
CA HIS A 127 -21.73 8.28 -25.46
C HIS A 127 -22.35 9.24 -24.44
N PRO A 128 -23.38 10.02 -24.81
CA PRO A 128 -24.18 10.72 -23.82
C PRO A 128 -24.80 9.67 -22.91
N PHE A 129 -24.66 9.87 -21.59
CA PHE A 129 -25.41 9.14 -20.57
C PHE A 129 -26.90 9.22 -20.94
N SER A 130 -27.42 8.21 -21.63
CA SER A 130 -28.84 8.12 -21.92
C SER A 130 -29.50 7.87 -20.57
N SER A 131 -30.24 8.87 -20.12
CA SER A 131 -30.96 8.85 -18.85
C SER A 131 -32.07 7.80 -18.95
N ILE A 132 -31.74 6.54 -18.70
CA ILE A 132 -32.74 5.51 -18.37
C ILE A 132 -33.12 5.74 -16.90
N TRP A 133 -33.83 6.82 -16.67
CA TRP A 133 -34.65 7.04 -15.47
C TRP A 133 -35.79 7.95 -15.92
N LEU A 134 -36.83 7.37 -16.51
CA LEU A 134 -38.13 8.04 -16.58
C LEU A 134 -38.62 8.23 -15.14
N PRO A 135 -39.05 9.44 -14.73
CA PRO A 135 -39.80 9.56 -13.50
C PRO A 135 -41.14 8.82 -13.67
N ALA A 136 -41.44 7.92 -12.74
CA ALA A 136 -42.75 7.29 -12.65
C ALA A 136 -43.83 8.38 -12.58
N ARG A 137 -44.70 8.44 -13.60
CA ARG A 137 -45.93 9.24 -13.56
C ARG A 137 -46.73 8.80 -12.33
N ARG A 138 -46.88 9.69 -11.34
CA ARG A 138 -47.94 9.55 -10.33
C ARG A 138 -49.28 9.75 -11.03
N ARG A 139 -50.22 8.86 -10.72
CA ARG A 139 -51.62 8.91 -11.13
C ARG A 139 -52.28 10.19 -10.65
#